data_AF-A0AAD0WKQ8-F1
#
_entry.id   AF-A0AAD0WKQ8-F1
#
_cell.length_a   1.000
_cell.length_b   1.000
_cell.length_c   1.000
_cell.angle_alpha   90.00
_cell.angle_beta   90.00
_cell.angle_gamma   90.00
#
_symmetry.space_group_name_H-M   'P 1'
#
loop_
_entity.id
_entity.type
_entity.pdbx_description
1 polymer ?
#
loop_
_entity_poly.entity_id
_entity_poly.type
_entity_poly.pdbx_seq_one_letter_code
_entity_poly.pdbx_strand_id
1 'polypeptide(L)'
;MIKVNSTEKNIEGLENYLTNGYVEPDSFNDPEDDALECLSDLFVKDQECCLFFCKKIINSNNIDGVFIKGSALNFLLLSEQWSYAFEYLKGNAYNITIAELGKAMFYFYCAKNETDPYPVPEGLFKKLMDRYEELKDDPNAKFYHLHEAYNDFSKAYSLSN
;
A
#
# COMPACT_ATOMS: atom_id res chain seq x y z
N MET A 1 23.70 2.68 -11.91
CA MET A 1 23.68 1.31 -12.47
C MET A 1 22.85 0.50 -11.50
N ILE A 2 21.59 0.17 -11.85
CA ILE A 2 20.69 -0.55 -10.94
C ILE A 2 21.32 -1.93 -10.71
N LYS A 3 21.57 -2.28 -9.44
CA LYS A 3 22.16 -3.56 -9.08
C LYS A 3 21.03 -4.58 -9.17
N VAL A 4 20.90 -5.21 -10.32
CA VAL A 4 19.83 -6.19 -10.56
C VAL A 4 20.12 -7.43 -9.71
N ASN A 5 19.47 -7.53 -8.56
CA ASN A 5 19.56 -8.67 -7.67
C ASN A 5 18.89 -9.90 -8.30
N SER A 6 19.28 -11.12 -7.91
CA SER A 6 18.49 -12.30 -8.29
C SER A 6 17.17 -12.32 -7.51
N THR A 7 16.19 -13.09 -8.00
CA THR A 7 14.92 -13.28 -7.30
C THR A 7 15.16 -13.81 -5.88
N GLU A 8 16.06 -14.77 -5.70
CA GLU A 8 16.40 -15.33 -4.39
C GLU A 8 16.96 -14.28 -3.44
N LYS A 9 17.80 -13.36 -3.96
CA LYS A 9 18.37 -12.29 -3.15
C LYS A 9 17.31 -11.29 -2.68
N ASN A 10 16.34 -10.95 -3.54
CA ASN A 10 15.25 -10.07 -3.11
C ASN A 10 14.33 -10.74 -2.09
N ILE A 11 14.08 -12.05 -2.23
CA ILE A 11 13.32 -12.84 -1.26
C ILE A 11 14.04 -12.82 0.11
N GLU A 12 15.33 -13.12 0.14
CA GLU A 12 16.14 -13.09 1.36
C GLU A 12 16.12 -11.69 2.01
N GLY A 13 16.29 -10.65 1.21
CA GLY A 13 16.22 -9.27 1.66
C GLY A 13 14.87 -8.90 2.29
N LEU A 14 13.75 -9.32 1.70
CA LEU A 14 12.42 -9.04 2.25
C LEU A 14 12.10 -9.87 3.50
N GLU A 15 12.54 -11.12 3.59
CA GLU A 15 12.41 -11.91 4.83
C GLU A 15 13.23 -11.28 5.97
N ASN A 16 14.44 -10.79 5.67
CA ASN A 16 15.25 -10.04 6.64
C ASN A 16 14.56 -8.75 7.06
N TYR A 17 13.96 -8.00 6.12
CA TYR A 17 13.26 -6.76 6.45
C TYR A 17 12.08 -7.02 7.39
N LEU A 18 11.27 -8.06 7.12
CA LEU A 18 10.14 -8.44 7.96
C LEU A 18 10.55 -8.92 9.37
N THR A 19 11.72 -9.56 9.48
CA THR A 19 12.19 -10.17 10.73
C THR A 19 13.00 -9.18 11.57
N ASN A 20 13.91 -8.44 10.93
CA ASN A 20 14.96 -7.67 11.58
C ASN A 20 14.86 -6.16 11.33
N GLY A 21 13.95 -5.71 10.45
CA GLY A 21 13.79 -4.29 10.11
C GLY A 21 14.83 -3.75 9.13
N TYR A 22 15.66 -4.62 8.52
CA TYR A 22 16.63 -4.26 7.48
C TYR A 22 16.70 -5.31 6.38
N VAL A 23 17.01 -4.89 5.15
CA VAL A 23 17.28 -5.80 4.02
C VAL A 23 18.68 -6.38 4.12
N GLU A 24 19.68 -5.51 4.28
CA GLU A 24 21.10 -5.85 4.42
C GLU A 24 21.66 -5.13 5.66
N PRO A 25 22.31 -5.83 6.60
CA PRO A 25 22.73 -5.24 7.88
C PRO A 25 23.82 -4.18 7.75
N ASP A 26 24.64 -4.26 6.70
CA ASP A 26 25.71 -3.29 6.42
C ASP A 26 25.26 -2.19 5.43
N SER A 27 23.97 -2.10 5.11
CA SER A 27 23.44 -1.02 4.29
C SER A 27 23.41 0.28 5.08
N PHE A 28 23.81 1.37 4.42
CA PHE A 28 23.69 2.73 4.94
C PHE A 28 22.44 3.45 4.43
N ASN A 29 21.65 2.81 3.56
CA ASN A 29 20.38 3.35 3.06
C ASN A 29 19.28 3.23 4.13
N ASP A 30 18.16 3.91 3.88
CA ASP A 30 16.94 3.63 4.64
C ASP A 30 16.50 2.18 4.35
N PRO A 31 16.32 1.33 5.38
CA PRO A 31 15.79 -0.01 5.21
C PRO A 31 14.48 -0.11 4.44
N GLU A 32 13.60 0.90 4.56
CA GLU A 32 12.34 0.94 3.84
C GLU A 32 12.54 1.14 2.33
N ASP A 33 13.54 1.96 1.94
CA ASP A 33 13.91 2.18 0.53
C ASP A 33 14.50 0.91 -0.08
N ASP A 34 15.43 0.25 0.61
CA ASP A 34 16.02 -1.02 0.15
C ASP A 34 14.94 -2.11 0.00
N ALA A 35 13.99 -2.16 0.93
CA ALA A 35 12.89 -3.13 0.90
C ALA A 35 11.93 -2.84 -0.26
N LEU A 36 11.65 -1.57 -0.54
CA LEU A 36 10.85 -1.17 -1.70
C LEU A 36 11.55 -1.52 -3.02
N GLU A 37 12.87 -1.35 -3.13
CA GLU A 37 13.64 -1.77 -4.29
C GLU A 37 13.50 -3.29 -4.51
N CYS A 38 13.67 -4.09 -3.47
CA CYS A 38 13.50 -5.54 -3.53
C CYS A 38 12.08 -5.94 -3.96
N LEU A 39 11.06 -5.32 -3.35
CA LEU A 39 9.65 -5.62 -3.64
C LEU A 39 9.28 -5.26 -5.08
N SER A 40 9.75 -4.11 -5.56
CA SER A 40 9.47 -3.63 -6.93
C SER A 40 10.20 -4.47 -7.98
N ASP A 41 11.44 -4.88 -7.70
CA ASP A 41 12.20 -5.76 -8.60
C ASP A 41 11.57 -7.17 -8.66
N LEU A 42 11.05 -7.68 -7.52
CA LEU A 42 10.23 -8.90 -7.54
C LEU A 42 8.95 -8.74 -8.35
N PHE A 43 8.27 -7.60 -8.29
CA PHE A 43 7.04 -7.40 -9.06
C PHE A 43 7.25 -7.63 -10.56
N VAL A 44 8.42 -7.26 -11.08
CA VAL A 44 8.79 -7.43 -12.49
C VAL A 44 9.24 -8.86 -12.82
N LYS A 45 9.94 -9.52 -11.90
CA LYS A 45 10.58 -10.83 -12.13
C LYS A 45 9.71 -12.03 -11.76
N ASP A 46 8.97 -11.90 -10.67
CA ASP A 46 8.13 -12.93 -10.06
C ASP A 46 6.97 -12.24 -9.33
N GLN A 47 5.93 -11.93 -10.10
CA GLN A 47 4.77 -11.21 -9.60
C GLN A 47 4.05 -11.99 -8.49
N GLU A 48 3.96 -13.32 -8.59
CA GLU A 48 3.32 -14.14 -7.56
C GLU A 48 4.05 -14.01 -6.22
N CYS A 49 5.39 -14.11 -6.25
CA CYS A 49 6.23 -13.92 -5.07
C CYS A 49 6.13 -12.49 -4.51
N CYS A 50 6.14 -11.47 -5.37
CA CYS A 50 5.93 -10.09 -4.94
C CYS A 50 4.60 -9.91 -4.20
N LEU A 51 3.49 -10.43 -4.76
CA LEU A 51 2.18 -10.31 -4.14
C LEU A 51 2.09 -11.10 -2.83
N PHE A 52 2.79 -12.24 -2.72
CA PHE A 52 2.95 -12.95 -1.44
C PHE A 52 3.62 -12.07 -0.38
N PHE A 53 4.72 -11.38 -0.72
CA PHE A 53 5.38 -10.45 0.20
C PHE A 53 4.54 -9.21 0.49
N CYS A 54 3.79 -8.68 -0.48
CA CYS A 54 2.86 -7.57 -0.25
C CYS A 54 1.87 -7.92 0.87
N LYS A 55 1.31 -9.14 0.84
CA LYS A 55 0.42 -9.62 1.92
C LYS A 55 1.14 -9.74 3.26
N LYS A 56 2.37 -10.26 3.29
CA LYS A 56 3.17 -10.33 4.52
C LYS A 56 3.42 -8.92 5.11
N ILE A 57 3.79 -7.96 4.26
CA ILE A 57 4.11 -6.57 4.65
C ILE A 57 2.88 -5.89 5.26
N ILE A 58 1.73 -5.89 4.58
CA ILE A 58 0.55 -5.17 5.10
C ILE A 58 0.05 -5.77 6.42
N ASN A 59 0.19 -7.08 6.63
CA ASN A 59 -0.22 -7.77 7.85
C ASN A 59 0.86 -7.79 8.94
N SER A 60 2.07 -7.28 8.67
CA SER A 60 3.15 -7.29 9.65
C SER A 60 2.94 -6.19 10.69
N ASN A 61 3.01 -6.58 11.97
CA ASN A 61 3.06 -5.66 13.11
C ASN A 61 4.49 -5.38 13.57
N ASN A 62 5.49 -5.97 12.91
CA ASN A 62 6.90 -5.90 13.27
C ASN A 62 7.71 -4.96 12.37
N ILE A 63 7.04 -4.26 11.45
CA ILE A 63 7.68 -3.27 10.58
C ILE A 63 7.10 -1.89 10.86
N ASP A 64 7.99 -0.91 11.00
CA ASP A 64 7.64 0.48 11.21
C ASP A 64 7.36 1.22 9.89
N GLY A 65 7.73 0.63 8.75
CA GLY A 65 7.61 1.21 7.42
C GLY A 65 6.16 1.52 7.05
N VAL A 66 5.82 2.81 7.02
CA VAL A 66 4.48 3.29 6.66
C VAL A 66 4.32 3.36 5.14
N PHE A 67 5.35 3.82 4.43
CA PHE A 67 5.31 4.01 2.99
C PHE A 67 5.26 2.67 2.23
N ILE A 68 6.02 1.67 2.69
CA ILE A 68 6.07 0.34 2.09
C ILE A 68 4.75 -0.41 2.25
N LYS A 69 4.00 -0.18 3.34
CA LYS A 69 2.62 -0.71 3.48
C LYS A 69 1.70 -0.11 2.42
N GLY A 70 1.78 1.20 2.18
CA GLY A 70 1.07 1.85 1.08
C GLY A 70 1.46 1.28 -0.29
N SER A 71 2.76 1.06 -0.53
CA SER A 71 3.26 0.48 -1.78
C SER A 71 2.79 -0.96 -2.00
N ALA A 72 2.88 -1.81 -0.97
CA ALA A 72 2.39 -3.19 -0.99
C ALA A 72 0.88 -3.25 -1.26
N LEU A 73 0.09 -2.40 -0.61
CA LEU A 73 -1.35 -2.30 -0.88
C LEU A 73 -1.61 -1.87 -2.32
N ASN A 74 -0.87 -0.89 -2.84
CA ASN A 74 -1.02 -0.40 -4.21
C ASN A 74 -0.72 -1.49 -5.24
N PHE A 75 0.32 -2.31 -5.03
CA PHE A 75 0.59 -3.45 -5.91
C PHE A 75 -0.54 -4.49 -5.86
N LEU A 76 -1.12 -4.76 -4.69
CA LEU A 76 -2.27 -5.66 -4.59
C LEU A 76 -3.50 -5.11 -5.32
N LEU A 77 -3.83 -3.83 -5.15
CA LEU A 77 -4.95 -3.15 -5.81
C LEU A 77 -4.86 -3.18 -7.34
N LEU A 78 -3.64 -3.09 -7.88
CA LEU A 78 -3.36 -3.09 -9.33
C LEU A 78 -3.08 -4.49 -9.90
N SER A 79 -3.31 -5.54 -9.13
CA SER A 79 -3.06 -6.93 -9.55
C SER A 79 -4.36 -7.72 -9.70
N GLU A 80 -4.25 -8.95 -10.20
CA GLU A 80 -5.35 -9.92 -10.21
C GLU A 80 -5.86 -10.28 -8.79
N GLN A 81 -5.10 -9.92 -7.75
CA GLN A 81 -5.47 -10.13 -6.34
C GLN A 81 -6.11 -8.89 -5.70
N TRP A 82 -6.65 -7.95 -6.49
CA TRP A 82 -7.37 -6.77 -6.02
C TRP A 82 -8.45 -7.08 -4.98
N SER A 83 -9.13 -8.23 -5.11
CA SER A 83 -10.18 -8.66 -4.19
C SER A 83 -9.65 -8.87 -2.76
N TYR A 84 -8.42 -9.35 -2.62
CA TYR A 84 -7.75 -9.44 -1.34
C TYR A 84 -7.49 -8.05 -0.74
N ALA A 85 -7.04 -7.09 -1.55
CA ALA A 85 -6.83 -5.71 -1.09
C ALA A 85 -8.14 -5.06 -0.62
N PHE A 86 -9.24 -5.30 -1.33
CA PHE A 86 -10.57 -4.77 -0.97
C PHE A 86 -11.06 -5.35 0.37
N GLU A 87 -10.94 -6.66 0.56
CA GLU A 87 -11.31 -7.30 1.82
C GLU A 87 -10.38 -6.88 2.97
N TYR A 88 -9.07 -6.72 2.71
CA TYR A 88 -8.12 -6.17 3.68
C TYR A 88 -8.53 -4.75 4.12
N LEU A 89 -8.80 -3.86 3.16
CA LEU A 89 -9.24 -2.49 3.45
C LEU A 89 -10.54 -2.49 4.24
N LYS A 90 -11.52 -3.32 3.85
CA LYS A 90 -12.81 -3.42 4.56
C LYS A 90 -12.63 -3.94 5.99
N GLY A 91 -11.78 -4.94 6.19
CA GLY A 91 -11.50 -5.57 7.47
C GLY A 91 -10.69 -4.70 8.42
N ASN A 92 -9.79 -3.87 7.89
CA ASN A 92 -8.79 -3.14 8.66
C ASN A 92 -8.90 -1.61 8.56
N ALA A 93 -9.97 -1.05 7.98
CA ALA A 93 -10.08 0.38 7.68
C ALA A 93 -9.77 1.32 8.86
N TYR A 94 -10.06 0.95 10.10
CA TYR A 94 -9.77 1.78 11.28
C TYR A 94 -8.31 1.71 11.76
N ASN A 95 -7.51 0.83 11.15
CA ASN A 95 -6.12 0.55 11.53
C ASN A 95 -5.13 0.80 10.38
N ILE A 96 -5.60 1.02 9.15
CA ILE A 96 -4.72 1.34 8.02
C ILE A 96 -3.99 2.67 8.26
N THR A 97 -2.77 2.75 7.76
CA THR A 97 -1.90 3.92 7.85
C THR A 97 -2.32 5.04 6.89
N ILE A 98 -1.72 6.22 7.04
CA ILE A 98 -1.90 7.37 6.13
C ILE A 98 -1.55 6.99 4.69
N ALA A 99 -0.46 6.24 4.49
CA ALA A 99 -0.02 5.81 3.17
C ALA A 99 -1.05 4.87 2.51
N GLU A 100 -1.53 3.87 3.25
CA GLU A 100 -2.54 2.93 2.76
C GLU A 100 -3.85 3.64 2.43
N LEU A 101 -4.29 4.55 3.31
CA LEU A 101 -5.50 5.34 3.09
C LEU A 101 -5.40 6.19 1.82
N GLY A 102 -4.28 6.90 1.64
CA GLY A 102 -4.02 7.71 0.45
C GLY A 102 -4.04 6.87 -0.83
N LYS A 103 -3.42 5.69 -0.82
CA LYS A 103 -3.43 4.76 -1.97
C LYS A 103 -4.81 4.21 -2.27
N ALA A 104 -5.60 3.86 -1.25
CA ALA A 104 -6.97 3.40 -1.43
C ALA A 104 -7.86 4.48 -2.07
N MET A 105 -7.81 5.72 -1.56
CA MET A 105 -8.58 6.84 -2.12
C MET A 105 -8.19 7.15 -3.56
N PHE A 106 -6.88 7.19 -3.83
CA PHE A 106 -6.37 7.44 -5.17
C PHE A 106 -6.79 6.34 -6.17
N TYR A 107 -6.71 5.07 -5.76
CA TYR A 107 -7.16 3.95 -6.57
C TYR A 107 -8.64 4.11 -6.98
N PHE A 108 -9.53 4.37 -6.02
CA PHE A 108 -10.95 4.53 -6.32
C PHE A 108 -11.23 5.80 -7.13
N TYR A 109 -10.51 6.89 -6.90
CA TYR A 109 -10.60 8.06 -7.78
C TYR A 109 -10.31 7.70 -9.25
N CYS A 110 -9.26 6.91 -9.50
CA CYS A 110 -8.95 6.43 -10.85
C CYS A 110 -10.02 5.45 -11.38
N ALA A 111 -10.48 4.52 -10.56
CA ALA A 111 -11.44 3.48 -10.92
C ALA A 111 -12.78 4.04 -11.43
N LYS A 112 -13.15 5.28 -11.06
CA LYS A 112 -14.33 5.96 -11.63
C LYS A 112 -14.30 6.04 -13.17
N ASN A 113 -13.11 6.07 -13.77
CA ASN A 113 -12.94 6.19 -15.21
C ASN A 113 -12.78 4.84 -15.92
N GLU A 114 -12.77 3.73 -15.17
CA GLU A 114 -12.75 2.39 -15.75
C GLU A 114 -14.09 2.09 -16.41
N THR A 115 -14.07 1.39 -17.54
CA THR A 115 -15.29 0.99 -18.24
C THR A 115 -16.06 -0.10 -17.49
N ASP A 116 -15.35 -0.92 -16.71
CA ASP A 116 -15.87 -2.03 -15.92
C ASP A 116 -15.12 -2.10 -14.57
N PRO A 117 -15.40 -1.16 -13.65
CA PRO A 117 -14.70 -1.10 -12.37
C PRO A 117 -15.06 -2.28 -11.48
N TYR A 118 -14.10 -2.74 -10.68
CA TYR A 118 -14.36 -3.82 -9.73
C TYR A 118 -15.43 -3.43 -8.68
N PRO A 119 -16.27 -4.39 -8.27
CA PRO A 119 -17.34 -4.12 -7.31
C PRO A 119 -16.77 -3.74 -5.95
N VAL A 120 -17.11 -2.54 -5.50
CA VAL A 120 -16.70 -2.02 -4.19
C VAL A 120 -17.46 -2.75 -3.08
N PRO A 121 -16.78 -3.30 -2.06
CA PRO A 121 -17.46 -3.93 -0.94
C PRO A 121 -18.38 -2.95 -0.19
N GLU A 122 -19.55 -3.44 0.22
CA GLU A 122 -20.51 -2.63 0.97
C GLU A 122 -19.88 -1.97 2.20
N GLY A 123 -20.12 -0.67 2.35
CA GLY A 123 -19.65 0.15 3.46
C GLY A 123 -18.18 0.57 3.40
N LEU A 124 -17.39 0.09 2.42
CA LEU A 124 -15.96 0.41 2.34
C LEU A 124 -15.70 1.92 2.24
N PHE A 125 -16.38 2.62 1.33
CA PHE A 125 -16.18 4.08 1.17
C PHE A 125 -16.45 4.86 2.45
N LYS A 126 -17.53 4.52 3.17
CA LYS A 126 -17.82 5.14 4.46
C LYS A 126 -16.68 4.93 5.45
N LYS A 127 -16.15 3.70 5.55
CA LYS A 127 -15.02 3.42 6.44
C LYS A 127 -13.75 4.19 6.06
N LEU A 128 -13.47 4.36 4.76
CA LEU A 128 -12.34 5.16 4.30
C LEU A 128 -12.52 6.64 4.64
N MET A 129 -13.74 7.17 4.53
CA MET A 129 -14.06 8.55 4.95
C MET A 129 -13.92 8.72 6.47
N ASP A 130 -14.46 7.79 7.27
CA ASP A 130 -14.32 7.80 8.73
C ASP A 130 -12.82 7.79 9.11
N ARG A 131 -12.02 6.94 8.47
CA ARG A 131 -10.57 6.87 8.72
C ARG A 131 -9.84 8.13 8.29
N TYR A 132 -10.27 8.79 7.23
CA TYR A 132 -9.74 10.09 6.85
C TYR A 132 -9.99 11.14 7.92
N GLU A 133 -11.20 11.22 8.47
CA GLU A 133 -11.51 12.17 9.55
C GLU A 133 -10.62 11.97 10.79
N GLU A 134 -10.21 10.74 11.07
CA GLU A 134 -9.26 10.42 12.15
C GLU A 134 -7.81 10.86 11.85
N LEU A 135 -7.39 10.82 10.58
CA LEU A 135 -6.00 11.02 10.17
C LEU A 135 -5.72 12.37 9.49
N LYS A 136 -6.75 13.13 9.14
CA LYS A 136 -6.62 14.36 8.33
C LYS A 136 -5.74 15.43 9.00
N ASP A 137 -5.71 15.47 10.32
CA ASP A 137 -4.95 16.43 11.12
C ASP A 137 -3.56 15.91 11.52
N ASP A 138 -3.16 14.71 11.08
CA ASP A 138 -1.83 14.17 11.33
C ASP A 138 -0.76 15.04 10.64
N PRO A 139 0.33 15.44 11.34
CA PRO A 139 1.40 16.26 10.77
C PRO A 139 2.03 15.69 9.50
N ASN A 140 1.99 14.38 9.32
CA ASN A 140 2.54 13.67 8.18
C ASN A 140 1.56 13.56 7.00
N ALA A 141 0.26 13.84 7.19
CA ALA A 141 -0.76 13.72 6.14
C ALA A 141 -0.42 14.49 4.86
N LYS A 142 0.25 15.65 5.00
CA LYS A 142 0.72 16.48 3.89
C LYS A 142 1.75 15.78 2.99
N PHE A 143 2.61 14.93 3.54
CA PHE A 143 3.64 14.23 2.75
C PHE A 143 3.03 13.15 1.84
N TYR A 144 1.82 12.72 2.17
CA TYR A 144 1.04 11.75 1.40
C TYR A 144 -0.06 12.40 0.55
N HIS A 145 -0.12 13.74 0.50
CA HIS A 145 -1.17 14.49 -0.21
C HIS A 145 -2.60 14.05 0.18
N LEU A 146 -2.81 13.65 1.44
CA LEU A 146 -4.03 12.97 1.86
C LEU A 146 -5.31 13.81 1.61
N HIS A 147 -5.28 15.11 1.91
CA HIS A 147 -6.43 15.99 1.64
C HIS A 147 -6.76 16.12 0.15
N GLU A 148 -5.75 16.14 -0.71
CA GLU A 148 -5.93 16.23 -2.16
C GLU A 148 -6.58 14.93 -2.67
N ALA A 149 -6.03 13.78 -2.26
CA ALA A 149 -6.58 12.47 -2.59
C ALA A 149 -8.03 12.30 -2.11
N TYR A 150 -8.35 12.75 -0.89
CA TYR A 150 -9.71 12.73 -0.35
C TYR A 150 -10.66 13.62 -1.15
N ASN A 151 -10.24 14.83 -1.53
CA ASN A 151 -11.06 15.76 -2.28
C ASN A 151 -11.40 15.22 -3.68
N ASP A 152 -10.44 14.59 -4.34
CA ASP A 152 -10.66 13.99 -5.65
C ASP A 152 -11.56 12.75 -5.56
N PHE A 153 -11.33 11.90 -4.56
CA PHE A 153 -12.16 10.73 -4.27
C PHE A 153 -13.63 11.11 -3.92
N SER A 154 -13.83 12.06 -3.01
CA SER A 154 -15.17 12.50 -2.58
C SER A 154 -15.97 13.11 -3.74
N LYS A 155 -15.33 13.96 -4.57
CA LYS A 155 -15.94 14.51 -5.80
C LYS A 155 -16.24 13.43 -6.82
N ALA A 156 -15.39 12.41 -6.94
CA ALA A 156 -15.60 11.32 -7.88
C ALA A 156 -16.92 10.58 -7.61
N TYR A 157 -17.23 10.32 -6.34
CA TYR A 157 -18.40 9.52 -5.98
C TYR A 157 -19.58 10.35 -5.43
N SER A 158 -19.52 11.68 -5.53
CA SER A 158 -20.52 12.60 -4.98
C SER A 158 -20.86 12.29 -3.52
N LEU A 159 -19.85 11.90 -2.74
CA LEU A 159 -20.01 11.53 -1.34
C LEU A 159 -20.29 12.81 -0.55
N SER A 160 -21.32 12.81 0.27
CA SER A 160 -21.62 13.93 1.15
C SER A 160 -20.50 14.06 2.20
N ASN A 161 -19.86 15.22 2.24
CA ASN A 161 -19.01 15.63 3.37
C ASN A 161 -19.84 15.80 4.64
#